data_AF-A0A4Y9L353-F1
#
_entry.id   AF-A0A4Y9L353-F1
#
_cell.length_a   1.000
_cell.length_b   1.000
_cell.length_c   1.000
_cell.angle_alpha   90.00
_cell.angle_beta   90.00
_cell.angle_gamma   90.00
#
_symmetry.space_group_name_H-M   'P 1'
#
loop_
_entity.id
_entity.type
_entity.pdbx_description
1 polymer ?
#
loop_
_entity_poly.entity_id
_entity_poly.type
_entity_poly.pdbx_seq_one_letter_code
_entity_poly.pdbx_strand_id
1 'polypeptide(L)'
;MREEIGHRTGNADARRKIVLAALQLYCEIGHNKTTVSDIARHLSMSSANVYRFFPSKQAIEETVVGEVLEETVSAATEAARTPGPALRRLATILKAIADCNEGRSAKHGRLQDLVALAVRQNWTVVRAYDDRIRGLVRPIIGTGQASGELRGGSPMALTCCLLQAMDVHLNPSWAGAATLRPSFEKMSRFCLDALACSPSLHAGMPSHVRLEAAG
;
A
#
# COMPACT_ATOMS: atom_id res chain seq x y z
N MET A 1 -28.76 4.34 -26.86
CA MET A 1 -28.50 4.62 -25.42
C MET A 1 -28.73 3.41 -24.49
N ARG A 2 -29.86 2.67 -24.56
CA ARG A 2 -30.07 1.46 -23.71
C ARG A 2 -29.15 0.26 -24.04
N GLU A 3 -28.84 0.06 -25.33
CA GLU A 3 -27.95 -1.04 -25.77
C GLU A 3 -26.46 -0.81 -25.44
N GLU A 4 -26.00 0.45 -25.45
CA GLU A 4 -24.62 0.80 -25.05
C GLU A 4 -24.37 0.60 -23.56
N ILE A 5 -25.39 0.83 -22.71
CA ILE A 5 -25.29 0.59 -21.28
C ILE A 5 -25.26 -0.92 -21.01
N GLY A 6 -26.13 -1.71 -21.65
CA GLY A 6 -26.14 -3.18 -21.51
C GLY A 6 -24.85 -3.85 -21.98
N HIS A 7 -24.27 -3.39 -23.10
CA HIS A 7 -23.01 -3.92 -23.62
C HIS A 7 -21.81 -3.54 -22.73
N ARG A 8 -21.78 -2.30 -22.19
CA ARG A 8 -20.72 -1.86 -21.25
C ARG A 8 -20.79 -2.61 -19.92
N THR A 9 -21.99 -2.84 -19.38
CA THR A 9 -22.18 -3.62 -18.14
C THR A 9 -21.77 -5.08 -18.34
N GLY A 10 -22.19 -5.73 -19.42
CA GLY A 10 -21.76 -7.11 -19.72
C GLY A 10 -20.26 -7.26 -19.94
N ASN A 11 -19.60 -6.23 -20.48
CA ASN A 11 -18.15 -6.18 -20.67
C ASN A 11 -17.40 -5.99 -19.34
N ALA A 12 -17.89 -5.09 -18.47
CA ALA A 12 -17.36 -4.91 -17.12
C ALA A 12 -17.50 -6.20 -16.27
N ASP A 13 -18.64 -6.88 -16.36
CA ASP A 13 -18.88 -8.15 -15.67
C ASP A 13 -17.95 -9.26 -16.18
N ALA A 14 -17.71 -9.34 -17.49
CA ALA A 14 -16.77 -10.29 -18.06
C ALA A 14 -15.32 -10.02 -17.64
N ARG A 15 -14.89 -8.74 -17.64
CA ARG A 15 -13.57 -8.35 -17.10
C ARG A 15 -13.42 -8.78 -15.65
N ARG A 16 -14.43 -8.51 -14.81
CA ARG A 16 -14.42 -8.90 -13.39
C ARG A 16 -14.29 -10.41 -13.22
N LYS A 17 -15.04 -11.21 -13.99
CA LYS A 17 -14.96 -12.68 -13.96
C LYS A 17 -13.57 -13.20 -14.33
N ILE A 18 -12.93 -12.62 -15.34
CA ILE A 18 -11.55 -12.96 -15.74
C ILE A 18 -10.57 -12.68 -14.59
N VAL A 19 -10.68 -11.51 -13.96
CA VAL A 19 -9.80 -11.12 -12.85
C VAL A 19 -10.01 -12.03 -11.64
N LEU A 20 -11.25 -12.37 -11.29
CA LEU A 20 -11.55 -13.30 -10.20
C LEU A 20 -11.01 -14.71 -10.47
N ALA A 21 -11.17 -15.22 -11.68
CA ALA A 21 -10.61 -16.53 -12.06
C ALA A 21 -9.08 -16.52 -12.02
N ALA A 22 -8.45 -15.46 -12.50
CA ALA A 22 -7.00 -15.29 -12.42
C ALA A 22 -6.52 -15.24 -10.96
N LEU A 23 -7.18 -14.45 -10.12
CA LEU A 23 -6.88 -14.36 -8.68
C LEU A 23 -6.96 -15.73 -8.00
N GLN A 24 -8.02 -16.50 -8.26
CA GLN A 24 -8.17 -17.87 -7.72
C GLN A 24 -6.99 -18.76 -8.13
N LEU A 25 -6.68 -18.83 -9.42
CA LEU A 25 -5.56 -19.63 -9.93
C LEU A 25 -4.21 -19.15 -9.38
N TYR A 26 -4.00 -17.84 -9.22
CA TYR A 26 -2.78 -17.30 -8.62
C TYR A 26 -2.65 -17.70 -7.15
N CYS A 27 -3.75 -17.72 -6.40
CA CYS A 27 -3.77 -18.22 -5.03
C CYS A 27 -3.52 -19.74 -4.95
N GLU A 28 -4.01 -20.53 -5.90
CA GLU A 28 -3.96 -22.00 -5.89
C GLU A 28 -2.65 -22.59 -6.43
N ILE A 29 -2.13 -22.07 -7.55
CA ILE A 29 -0.96 -22.64 -8.24
C ILE A 29 0.15 -21.62 -8.52
N GLY A 30 -0.12 -20.32 -8.30
CA GLY A 30 0.84 -19.23 -8.45
C GLY A 30 0.88 -18.62 -9.85
N HIS A 31 1.07 -17.30 -9.92
CA HIS A 31 1.00 -16.54 -11.18
C HIS A 31 1.94 -17.06 -12.27
N ASN A 32 3.15 -17.51 -11.93
CA ASN A 32 4.12 -18.05 -12.89
C ASN A 32 3.63 -19.32 -13.59
N LYS A 33 2.82 -20.15 -12.93
CA LYS A 33 2.30 -21.42 -13.47
C LYS A 33 0.95 -21.28 -14.16
N THR A 34 0.29 -20.13 -14.02
CA THR A 34 -1.01 -19.88 -14.65
C THR A 34 -0.83 -19.26 -16.04
N THR A 35 -1.48 -19.83 -17.06
CA THR A 35 -1.54 -19.23 -18.40
C THR A 35 -2.91 -18.58 -18.67
N VAL A 36 -2.98 -17.70 -19.67
CA VAL A 36 -4.27 -17.13 -20.13
C VAL A 36 -5.24 -18.24 -20.58
N SER A 37 -4.72 -19.33 -21.14
CA SER A 37 -5.51 -20.49 -21.53
C SER A 37 -6.09 -21.26 -20.33
N ASP A 38 -5.38 -21.29 -19.19
CA ASP A 38 -5.93 -21.88 -17.97
C ASP A 38 -7.07 -21.04 -17.41
N ILE A 39 -6.92 -19.72 -17.40
CA ILE A 39 -7.98 -18.78 -16.99
C ILE A 39 -9.20 -18.93 -17.92
N ALA A 40 -8.97 -18.98 -19.23
CA ALA A 40 -10.04 -19.16 -20.21
C ALA A 40 -10.79 -20.49 -19.99
N ARG A 41 -10.04 -21.59 -19.77
CA ARG A 41 -10.61 -22.92 -19.48
C ARG A 41 -11.44 -22.92 -18.20
N HIS A 42 -10.96 -22.28 -17.13
CA HIS A 42 -11.67 -22.13 -15.86
C HIS A 42 -13.03 -21.43 -16.03
N LEU A 43 -13.13 -20.52 -16.99
CA LEU A 43 -14.35 -19.77 -17.31
C LEU A 43 -15.17 -20.35 -18.46
N SER A 44 -14.77 -21.50 -19.03
CA SER A 44 -15.39 -22.04 -20.26
C SER A 44 -15.40 -21.03 -21.43
N MET A 45 -14.34 -20.23 -21.53
CA MET A 45 -14.11 -19.24 -22.60
C MET A 45 -12.97 -19.71 -23.52
N SER A 46 -12.89 -19.14 -24.72
CA SER A 46 -11.68 -19.25 -25.55
C SER A 46 -10.63 -18.22 -25.09
N SER A 47 -9.35 -18.54 -25.27
CA SER A 47 -8.26 -17.58 -24.98
C SER A 47 -8.40 -16.29 -25.81
N ALA A 48 -8.88 -16.41 -27.05
CA ALA A 48 -9.18 -15.25 -27.91
C ALA A 48 -10.24 -14.31 -27.29
N ASN A 49 -11.26 -14.88 -26.63
CA ASN A 49 -12.26 -14.08 -25.93
C ASN A 49 -11.65 -13.35 -24.73
N VAL A 50 -10.74 -13.98 -23.98
CA VAL A 50 -10.01 -13.31 -22.88
C VAL A 50 -9.14 -12.16 -23.41
N TYR A 51 -8.42 -12.38 -24.52
CA TYR A 51 -7.58 -11.35 -25.14
C TYR A 51 -8.36 -10.13 -25.65
N ARG A 52 -9.67 -10.28 -25.94
CA ARG A 52 -10.55 -9.14 -26.25
C ARG A 52 -10.70 -8.17 -25.07
N PHE A 53 -10.58 -8.67 -23.84
CA PHE A 53 -10.67 -7.87 -22.63
C PHE A 53 -9.30 -7.44 -22.12
N PHE A 54 -8.29 -8.31 -22.20
CA PHE A 54 -6.96 -8.02 -21.70
C PHE A 54 -5.91 -8.23 -22.79
N PRO A 55 -5.13 -7.21 -23.15
CA PRO A 55 -4.18 -7.33 -24.26
C PRO A 55 -3.01 -8.28 -23.95
N SER A 56 -2.78 -8.59 -22.67
CA SER A 56 -1.70 -9.49 -22.24
C SER A 56 -2.01 -10.13 -20.89
N LYS A 57 -1.23 -11.17 -20.54
CA LYS A 57 -1.23 -11.74 -19.18
C LYS A 57 -0.85 -10.69 -18.13
N GLN A 58 0.14 -9.84 -18.42
CA GLN A 58 0.55 -8.74 -17.53
C GLN A 58 -0.61 -7.78 -17.25
N ALA A 59 -1.45 -7.46 -18.23
CA ALA A 59 -2.61 -6.58 -17.99
C ALA A 59 -3.64 -7.21 -17.01
N ILE A 60 -3.77 -8.55 -17.02
CA ILE A 60 -4.59 -9.27 -16.03
C ILE A 60 -3.91 -9.19 -14.67
N GLU A 61 -2.61 -9.47 -14.59
CA GLU A 61 -1.83 -9.40 -13.35
C GLU A 61 -1.86 -8.01 -12.71
N GLU A 62 -1.65 -6.94 -13.48
CA GLU A 62 -1.75 -5.56 -13.01
C GLU A 62 -3.15 -5.26 -12.43
N THR A 63 -4.20 -5.77 -13.06
CA THR A 63 -5.57 -5.58 -12.58
C THR A 63 -5.82 -6.36 -11.29
N VAL A 64 -5.34 -7.60 -11.20
CA VAL A 64 -5.40 -8.40 -9.96
C VAL A 64 -4.65 -7.70 -8.82
N VAL A 65 -3.42 -7.23 -9.07
CA VAL A 65 -2.64 -6.47 -8.08
C VAL A 65 -3.36 -5.20 -7.68
N GLY A 66 -3.97 -4.48 -8.63
CA GLY A 66 -4.77 -3.29 -8.36
C GLY A 66 -5.92 -3.56 -7.39
N GLU A 67 -6.70 -4.62 -7.61
CA GLU A 67 -7.79 -5.01 -6.69
C GLU A 67 -7.27 -5.37 -5.29
N VAL A 68 -6.16 -6.08 -5.23
CA VAL A 68 -5.50 -6.45 -3.97
C VAL A 68 -5.06 -5.22 -3.18
N LEU A 69 -4.44 -4.24 -3.86
CA LEU A 69 -4.00 -2.99 -3.23
C LEU A 69 -5.19 -2.09 -2.86
N GLU A 70 -6.28 -2.13 -3.62
CA GLU A 70 -7.51 -1.38 -3.33
C GLU A 70 -8.12 -1.78 -1.98
N GLU A 71 -8.10 -3.07 -1.63
CA GLU A 71 -8.55 -3.54 -0.31
C GLU A 71 -7.77 -2.86 0.82
N THR A 72 -6.45 -2.74 0.67
CA THR A 72 -5.59 -2.08 1.65
C THR A 72 -5.90 -0.58 1.72
N VAL A 73 -6.09 0.10 0.58
CA VAL A 73 -6.46 1.53 0.58
C VAL A 73 -7.83 1.75 1.21
N SER A 74 -8.79 0.86 0.95
CA SER A 74 -10.12 0.92 1.53
C SER A 74 -10.05 0.79 3.06
N ALA A 75 -9.31 -0.18 3.58
CA ALA A 75 -9.08 -0.34 5.02
C ALA A 75 -8.42 0.89 5.65
N ALA A 76 -7.41 1.46 5.00
CA ALA A 76 -6.73 2.68 5.44
C ALA A 76 -7.67 3.90 5.43
N THR A 77 -8.55 3.98 4.43
CA THR A 77 -9.52 5.08 4.29
C THR A 77 -10.56 5.03 5.39
N GLU A 78 -11.11 3.85 5.70
CA GLU A 78 -12.04 3.70 6.83
C GLU A 78 -11.36 4.03 8.17
N ALA A 79 -10.12 3.55 8.36
CA ALA A 79 -9.31 3.90 9.53
C ALA A 79 -9.14 5.42 9.69
N ALA A 80 -8.88 6.14 8.59
CA ALA A 80 -8.66 7.59 8.58
C ALA A 80 -9.90 8.41 8.99
N ARG A 81 -11.11 7.85 8.86
CA ARG A 81 -12.38 8.48 9.28
C ARG A 81 -12.60 8.46 10.79
N THR A 82 -11.84 7.64 11.52
CA THR A 82 -11.94 7.56 12.97
C THR A 82 -11.65 8.94 13.59
N PRO A 83 -12.56 9.52 14.38
CA PRO A 83 -12.32 10.78 15.07
C PRO A 83 -11.20 10.67 16.11
N GLY A 84 -10.54 11.79 16.39
CA GLY A 84 -9.59 11.92 17.48
C GLY A 84 -8.28 12.62 17.07
N PRO A 85 -7.29 12.61 17.99
CA PRO A 85 -5.99 13.23 17.77
C PRO A 85 -5.28 12.69 16.52
N ALA A 86 -4.52 13.54 15.84
CA ALA A 86 -3.76 13.19 14.63
C ALA A 86 -2.86 11.96 14.85
N LEU A 87 -2.13 11.87 15.96
CA LEU A 87 -1.27 10.72 16.28
C LEU A 87 -2.07 9.41 16.35
N ARG A 88 -3.24 9.44 17.00
CA ARG A 88 -4.13 8.27 17.08
C ARG A 88 -4.61 7.85 15.69
N ARG A 89 -5.02 8.82 14.87
CA ARG A 89 -5.50 8.57 13.50
C ARG A 89 -4.40 7.95 12.63
N LEU A 90 -3.17 8.48 12.71
CA LEU A 90 -2.01 7.92 12.03
C LEU A 90 -1.74 6.48 12.49
N ALA A 91 -1.73 6.22 13.81
CA ALA A 91 -1.56 4.87 14.35
C ALA A 91 -2.62 3.89 13.82
N THR A 92 -3.90 4.31 13.79
CA THR A 92 -5.01 3.50 13.29
C THR A 92 -4.87 3.17 11.80
N ILE A 93 -4.42 4.12 10.98
CA ILE A 93 -4.15 3.89 9.55
C ILE A 93 -3.01 2.87 9.37
N LEU A 94 -1.88 3.08 10.05
CA LEU A 94 -0.71 2.20 9.95
C LEU A 94 -1.08 0.76 10.35
N LYS A 95 -1.89 0.61 11.41
CA LYS A 95 -2.35 -0.69 11.90
C LYS A 95 -3.29 -1.36 10.90
N ALA A 96 -4.25 -0.62 10.33
CA ALA A 96 -5.17 -1.15 9.33
C ALA A 96 -4.45 -1.67 8.07
N ILE A 97 -3.42 -0.95 7.61
CA ILE A 97 -2.59 -1.40 6.48
C ILE A 97 -1.83 -2.68 6.84
N ALA A 98 -1.16 -2.71 8.00
CA ALA A 98 -0.40 -3.87 8.45
C ALA A 98 -1.29 -5.12 8.60
N ASP A 99 -2.45 -4.99 9.24
CA ASP A 99 -3.40 -6.09 9.46
C ASP A 99 -3.97 -6.63 8.15
N CYS A 100 -4.30 -5.74 7.21
CA CYS A 100 -4.79 -6.12 5.89
C CYS A 100 -3.74 -6.95 5.13
N ASN A 101 -2.47 -6.53 5.17
CA ASN A 101 -1.39 -7.19 4.45
C ASN A 101 -0.96 -8.52 5.14
N GLU A 102 -0.93 -8.56 6.46
CA GLU A 102 -0.66 -9.79 7.23
C GLU A 102 -1.75 -10.84 7.01
N GLY A 103 -3.02 -10.44 7.15
CA GLY A 103 -4.17 -11.32 6.93
C GLY A 103 -4.23 -11.88 5.50
N ARG A 104 -3.78 -11.11 4.50
CA ARG A 104 -3.66 -11.58 3.12
C ARG A 104 -2.52 -12.58 2.94
N SER A 105 -1.35 -12.28 3.49
CA SER A 105 -0.17 -13.14 3.36
C SER A 105 -0.41 -14.52 4.00
N ALA A 106 -1.09 -14.55 5.15
CA ALA A 106 -1.47 -15.80 5.81
C ALA A 106 -2.44 -16.67 4.98
N LYS A 107 -3.32 -16.05 4.19
CA LYS A 107 -4.32 -16.75 3.36
C LYS A 107 -3.78 -17.15 1.98
N HIS A 108 -2.90 -16.35 1.40
CA HIS A 108 -2.56 -16.42 -0.03
C HIS A 108 -1.07 -16.18 -0.31
N GLY A 109 -0.17 -16.96 0.29
CA GLY A 109 1.29 -16.80 0.12
C GLY A 109 1.76 -16.76 -1.35
N ARG A 110 1.15 -17.53 -2.26
CA ARG A 110 1.51 -17.53 -3.70
C ARG A 110 1.10 -16.25 -4.45
N LEU A 111 0.08 -15.54 -3.99
CA LEU A 111 -0.31 -14.23 -4.54
C LEU A 111 0.70 -13.16 -4.12
N GLN A 112 1.32 -13.31 -2.94
CA GLN A 112 2.34 -12.40 -2.43
C GLN A 112 3.52 -12.26 -3.39
N ASP A 113 3.92 -13.34 -4.08
CA ASP A 113 5.00 -13.30 -5.07
C ASP A 113 4.70 -12.33 -6.23
N LEU A 114 3.45 -12.29 -6.69
CA LEU A 114 3.02 -11.39 -7.75
C LEU A 114 3.03 -9.93 -7.28
N VAL A 115 2.53 -9.68 -6.07
CA VAL A 115 2.54 -8.33 -5.47
C VAL A 115 3.99 -7.86 -5.27
N ALA A 116 4.87 -8.73 -4.77
CA ALA A 116 6.28 -8.41 -4.59
C ALA A 116 6.98 -8.14 -5.94
N LEU A 117 6.63 -8.88 -6.99
CA LEU A 117 7.12 -8.60 -8.35
C LEU A 117 6.66 -7.22 -8.83
N ALA A 118 5.38 -6.89 -8.67
CA ALA A 118 4.82 -5.60 -9.06
C ALA A 118 5.50 -4.43 -8.33
N VAL A 119 5.80 -4.59 -7.04
CA VAL A 119 6.56 -3.61 -6.25
C VAL A 119 7.98 -3.46 -6.79
N ARG A 120 8.72 -4.57 -6.97
CA ARG A 120 10.11 -4.53 -7.49
C ARG A 120 10.22 -3.90 -8.87
N GLN A 121 9.24 -4.16 -9.73
CA GLN A 121 9.18 -3.59 -11.08
C GLN A 121 8.49 -2.23 -11.14
N ASN A 122 8.07 -1.69 -10.00
CA ASN A 122 7.44 -0.39 -9.86
C ASN A 122 6.26 -0.21 -10.82
N TRP A 123 5.33 -1.17 -10.86
CA TRP A 123 4.16 -1.12 -11.74
C TRP A 123 3.29 0.12 -11.46
N THR A 124 2.56 0.57 -12.48
CA THR A 124 1.71 1.77 -12.38
C THR A 124 0.69 1.68 -11.24
N VAL A 125 0.13 0.49 -11.01
CA VAL A 125 -0.83 0.24 -9.91
C VAL A 125 -0.20 0.39 -8.52
N VAL A 126 1.09 0.07 -8.37
CA VAL A 126 1.82 0.25 -7.11
C VAL A 126 2.07 1.74 -6.85
N ARG A 127 2.50 2.48 -7.89
CA ARG A 127 2.68 3.95 -7.75
C ARG A 127 1.37 4.65 -7.38
N ALA A 128 0.26 4.25 -8.01
CA ALA A 128 -1.06 4.77 -7.70
C ALA A 128 -1.50 4.45 -6.26
N TYR A 129 -1.20 3.24 -5.78
CA TYR A 129 -1.41 2.87 -4.37
C TYR A 129 -0.59 3.76 -3.43
N ASP A 130 0.70 3.92 -3.68
CA ASP A 130 1.59 4.72 -2.84
C ASP A 130 1.14 6.19 -2.78
N ASP A 131 0.72 6.77 -3.91
CA ASP A 131 0.18 8.13 -3.98
C ASP A 131 -1.10 8.28 -3.16
N ARG A 132 -1.98 7.28 -3.17
CA ARG A 132 -3.21 7.29 -2.38
C ARG A 132 -2.94 7.18 -0.89
N ILE A 133 -2.02 6.31 -0.46
CA ILE A 133 -1.63 6.22 0.96
C ILE A 133 -0.99 7.53 1.43
N ARG A 134 -0.08 8.13 0.64
CA ARG A 134 0.45 9.48 0.91
C ARG A 134 -0.65 10.52 1.01
N GLY A 135 -1.63 10.46 0.11
CA GLY A 135 -2.81 11.34 0.07
C GLY A 135 -3.71 11.23 1.30
N LEU A 136 -3.77 10.07 1.96
CA LEU A 136 -4.50 9.87 3.21
C LEU A 136 -3.74 10.41 4.43
N VAL A 137 -2.43 10.19 4.48
CA VAL A 137 -1.59 10.53 5.64
C VAL A 137 -1.25 12.02 5.69
N ARG A 138 -0.90 12.62 4.55
CA ARG A 138 -0.44 14.01 4.48
C ARG A 138 -1.43 15.03 5.08
N PRO A 139 -2.75 14.98 4.80
CA PRO A 139 -3.70 15.91 5.39
C PRO A 139 -3.78 15.80 6.92
N ILE A 140 -3.67 14.59 7.46
CA ILE A 140 -3.70 14.36 8.91
C ILE A 140 -2.49 15.00 9.57
N ILE A 141 -1.31 14.88 8.96
CA ILE A 141 -0.10 15.59 9.42
C ILE A 141 -0.33 17.10 9.38
N GLY A 142 -0.82 17.64 8.28
CA GLY A 142 -1.09 19.07 8.14
C GLY A 142 -2.08 19.61 9.17
N THR A 143 -3.17 18.88 9.45
CA THR A 143 -4.15 19.25 10.49
C THR A 143 -3.54 19.17 11.89
N GLY A 144 -2.77 18.12 12.20
CA GLY A 144 -2.08 17.99 13.48
C GLY A 144 -1.02 19.07 13.72
N GLN A 145 -0.38 19.56 12.65
CA GLN A 145 0.53 20.70 12.74
C GLN A 145 -0.23 22.01 13.01
N ALA A 146 -1.35 22.23 12.34
CA ALA A 146 -2.18 23.42 12.54
C ALA A 146 -2.77 23.51 13.97
N SER A 147 -3.03 22.36 14.60
CA SER A 147 -3.49 22.29 16.00
C SER A 147 -2.37 22.28 17.03
N GLY A 148 -1.09 22.25 16.62
CA GLY A 148 0.07 22.16 17.51
C GLY A 148 0.30 20.76 18.12
N GLU A 149 -0.43 19.74 17.70
CA GLU A 149 -0.25 18.35 18.14
C GLU A 149 1.03 17.73 17.56
N LEU A 150 1.35 18.07 16.31
CA LEU A 150 2.49 17.54 15.57
C LEU A 150 3.54 18.61 15.33
N ARG A 151 4.80 18.19 15.29
CA ARG A 151 5.95 19.07 15.03
C ARG A 151 5.86 19.76 13.66
N GLY A 152 6.48 20.93 13.55
CA GLY A 152 6.61 21.66 12.29
C GLY A 152 7.47 20.95 11.23
N GLY A 153 7.42 21.45 10.00
CA GLY A 153 8.14 20.92 8.83
C GLY A 153 7.21 20.63 7.65
N SER A 154 7.77 20.20 6.52
CA SER A 154 6.97 19.87 5.32
C SER A 154 6.06 18.66 5.59
N PRO A 155 4.72 18.79 5.48
CA PRO A 155 3.80 17.68 5.68
C PRO A 155 4.10 16.48 4.77
N MET A 156 4.54 16.75 3.54
CA MET A 156 4.90 15.70 2.58
C MET A 156 6.19 14.99 3.01
N ALA A 157 7.22 15.73 3.43
CA ALA A 157 8.46 15.12 3.89
C ALA A 157 8.23 14.22 5.11
N LEU A 158 7.45 14.68 6.10
CA LEU A 158 7.09 13.88 7.27
C LEU A 158 6.25 12.64 6.90
N THR A 159 5.36 12.77 5.91
CA THR A 159 4.60 11.64 5.36
C THR A 159 5.54 10.59 4.77
N CYS A 160 6.49 11.00 3.92
CA CYS A 160 7.48 10.10 3.33
C CYS A 160 8.34 9.42 4.39
N CYS A 161 8.86 10.17 5.38
CA CYS A 161 9.66 9.61 6.46
C CYS A 161 8.88 8.56 7.26
N LEU A 162 7.62 8.85 7.62
CA LEU A 162 6.77 7.91 8.37
C LEU A 162 6.55 6.62 7.58
N LEU A 163 6.14 6.73 6.31
CA LEU A 163 5.84 5.56 5.49
C LEU A 163 7.09 4.74 5.18
N GLN A 164 8.24 5.39 4.93
CA GLN A 164 9.52 4.70 4.70
C GLN A 164 10.02 3.97 5.94
N ALA A 165 9.95 4.60 7.13
CA ALA A 165 10.34 3.96 8.38
C ALA A 165 9.45 2.74 8.71
N MET A 166 8.18 2.81 8.31
CA MET A 166 7.21 1.72 8.51
C MET A 166 7.18 0.71 7.35
N ASP A 167 7.93 0.91 6.26
CA ASP A 167 7.82 0.13 5.02
C ASP A 167 7.92 -1.38 5.27
N VAL A 168 8.84 -1.80 6.13
CA VAL A 168 9.04 -3.21 6.49
C VAL A 168 7.79 -3.89 7.10
N HIS A 169 6.87 -3.10 7.66
CA HIS A 169 5.59 -3.56 8.20
C HIS A 169 4.40 -3.30 7.28
N LEU A 170 4.48 -2.29 6.41
CA LEU A 170 3.37 -1.87 5.56
C LEU A 170 3.45 -2.47 4.16
N ASN A 171 4.63 -2.87 3.70
CA ASN A 171 4.83 -3.36 2.35
C ASN A 171 4.76 -4.89 2.33
N PRO A 172 3.82 -5.47 1.55
CA PRO A 172 3.60 -6.91 1.51
C PRO A 172 4.80 -7.70 0.97
N SER A 173 5.78 -7.07 0.31
CA SER A 173 6.98 -7.77 -0.17
C SER A 173 7.92 -8.24 0.95
N TRP A 174 7.79 -7.71 2.17
CA TRP A 174 8.65 -8.05 3.31
C TRP A 174 8.15 -9.24 4.14
N ALA A 175 6.95 -9.78 3.87
CA ALA A 175 6.45 -10.93 4.61
C ALA A 175 7.33 -12.16 4.36
N GLY A 176 7.88 -12.73 5.45
CA GLY A 176 8.78 -13.90 5.43
C GLY A 176 10.27 -13.59 5.36
N ALA A 177 10.69 -12.33 5.18
CA ALA A 177 12.10 -11.96 5.21
C ALA A 177 12.63 -11.96 6.66
N ALA A 178 13.58 -12.86 6.96
CA ALA A 178 14.29 -12.89 8.24
C ALA A 178 15.15 -11.62 8.39
N THR A 179 14.57 -10.60 9.00
CA THR A 179 15.22 -9.31 9.28
C THR A 179 15.13 -9.05 10.78
N LEU A 180 16.26 -8.67 11.38
CA LEU A 180 16.24 -8.11 12.73
C LEU A 180 15.52 -6.76 12.64
N ARG A 181 14.25 -6.74 13.02
CA ARG A 181 13.40 -5.55 12.98
C ARG A 181 12.64 -5.38 14.30
N PRO A 182 12.36 -4.13 14.72
CA PRO A 182 11.44 -3.90 15.83
C PRO A 182 10.05 -4.52 15.56
N SER A 183 9.28 -4.76 16.61
CA SER A 183 7.86 -5.09 16.43
C SER A 183 7.11 -3.90 15.82
N PHE A 184 5.96 -4.18 15.21
CA PHE A 184 5.10 -3.12 14.67
C PHE A 184 4.81 -2.05 15.74
N GLU A 185 4.50 -2.45 16.99
CA GLU A 185 4.21 -1.49 18.06
C GLU A 185 5.42 -0.63 18.39
N LYS A 186 6.62 -1.22 18.48
CA LYS A 186 7.85 -0.49 18.79
C LYS A 186 8.22 0.50 17.69
N MET A 187 8.15 0.07 16.42
CA MET A 187 8.45 0.96 15.28
C MET A 187 7.41 2.07 15.14
N SER A 188 6.13 1.72 15.25
CA SER A 188 5.02 2.68 15.18
C SER A 188 5.15 3.74 16.27
N ARG A 189 5.37 3.32 17.53
CA ARG A 189 5.60 4.24 18.63
C ARG A 189 6.79 5.15 18.39
N PHE A 190 7.94 4.60 17.98
CA PHE A 190 9.14 5.40 17.68
C PHE A 190 8.85 6.48 16.63
N CYS A 191 8.17 6.12 15.53
CA CYS A 191 7.85 7.06 14.47
C CYS A 191 6.83 8.14 14.91
N LEU A 192 5.82 7.74 15.68
CA LEU A 192 4.78 8.66 16.17
C LEU A 192 5.33 9.61 17.24
N ASP A 193 6.17 9.13 18.15
CA ASP A 193 6.86 9.97 19.14
C ASP A 193 7.78 10.99 18.44
N ALA A 194 8.44 10.59 17.34
CA ALA A 194 9.26 11.49 16.53
C ALA A 194 8.45 12.57 15.80
N LEU A 195 7.15 12.35 15.54
CA LEU A 195 6.22 13.29 14.93
C LEU A 195 5.53 14.21 15.93
N ALA A 196 5.35 13.75 17.17
CA ALA A 196 4.73 14.51 18.23
C ALA A 196 5.46 15.84 18.47
N CYS A 197 4.71 16.90 18.77
CA CYS A 197 5.31 18.14 19.20
C CYS A 197 5.98 17.93 20.57
N SER A 198 7.31 17.88 20.60
CA SER A 198 8.03 17.93 21.87
C SER A 198 8.00 19.36 22.40
N PRO A 199 7.76 19.58 23.71
CA PRO A 199 7.99 20.88 24.33
C PRO A 199 9.50 21.15 24.32
N SER A 200 9.97 21.74 23.22
CA SER A 200 11.26 22.43 23.03
C SER A 200 12.49 21.89 23.79
N LEU A 201 13.34 21.16 23.07
CA LEU A 201 14.80 21.13 23.30
C LEU A 201 15.49 22.45 22.87
N HIS A 202 14.75 23.56 22.74
CA HIS A 202 15.28 24.88 22.39
C HIS A 202 15.79 25.70 23.59
N ALA A 203 15.84 25.12 24.79
CA ALA A 203 16.62 25.67 25.89
C ALA A 203 18.04 25.10 25.87
N GLY A 204 18.93 25.69 25.07
CA GLY A 204 20.38 25.55 25.24
C GLY A 204 21.11 24.65 24.24
N MET A 205 21.38 25.18 23.05
CA MET A 205 22.58 24.78 22.29
C MET A 205 23.60 25.91 22.46
N PRO A 206 24.69 25.74 23.23
CA PRO A 206 25.80 26.68 23.19
C PRO A 206 26.50 26.55 21.84
N SER A 207 26.40 27.60 21.04
CA SER A 207 27.09 27.77 19.76
C SER A 207 28.58 27.97 19.99
N HIS A 208 29.42 26.93 20.00
CA HIS A 208 30.83 27.04 19.63
C HIS A 208 31.41 25.67 19.27
N VAL A 209 31.59 25.43 17.96
CA VAL A 209 32.68 24.56 17.47
C VAL A 209 33.58 25.49 16.67
N ARG A 210 34.66 25.96 17.30
CA ARG A 210 35.81 26.53 16.59
C ARG A 210 36.62 25.35 16.07
N LEU A 211 36.75 25.24 14.76
CA LEU A 211 37.79 24.44 14.12
C LEU A 211 39.12 25.17 14.34
N GLU A 212 39.96 24.65 15.23
CA GLU A 212 41.39 24.97 15.21
C GLU A 212 42.05 24.18 14.08
N ALA A 213 42.66 24.91 13.15
CA ALA A 213 43.59 24.37 12.18
C ALA A 213 44.98 24.26 12.85
N ALA A 214 45.45 23.03 13.06
CA ALA A 214 46.88 22.72 13.09
C ALA A 214 47.34 22.66 11.62
N GLY A 215 48.42 23.31 11.20
CA GLY A 215 49.71 23.43 11.85
C GLY A 215 50.68 22.57 11.07
#